data_AF-A0A3Q9S3D4-F1
#
_entry.id   AF-A0A3Q9S3D4-F1
#
_cell.length_a   1.000
_cell.length_b   1.000
_cell.length_c   1.000
_cell.angle_alpha   90.00
_cell.angle_beta   90.00
_cell.angle_gamma   90.00
#
_symmetry.space_group_name_H-M   'P 1'
#
loop_
_entity.id
_entity.type
_entity.pdbx_description
1 polymer ?
#
loop_
_entity_poly.entity_id
_entity_poly.type
_entity_poly.pdbx_seq_one_letter_code
_entity_poly.pdbx_strand_id
1 'polypeptide(L)'
;MIKNNLKIENIPAILWGKKSDKLFVAIHGNMSNKEDDAITIISTPIGQTLYWDYYCYVKEHPISAWNKPTSILYGSEDNLCEFNVIASFVKRFNCNLQVMEQGEHYFHTEEQLQFLRQWIKKYI
;
A
#
# COMPACT_ATOMS: atom_id res chain seq x y z
N MET A 1 1.20 -7.63 -18.35
CA MET A 1 0.25 -8.60 -17.75
C MET A 1 -0.19 -9.60 -18.82
N ILE A 2 -0.30 -10.89 -18.49
CA ILE A 2 -0.85 -11.89 -19.41
C ILE A 2 -2.36 -11.68 -19.49
N LYS A 3 -2.90 -11.45 -20.69
CA LYS A 3 -4.33 -11.37 -20.98
C LYS A 3 -4.68 -12.44 -22.01
N ASN A 4 -5.67 -13.27 -21.72
CA ASN A 4 -6.18 -14.27 -22.65
C ASN A 4 -7.67 -14.10 -22.84
N ASN A 5 -8.10 -13.95 -24.09
CA ASN A 5 -9.51 -13.91 -24.45
C ASN A 5 -10.11 -15.32 -24.42
N LEU A 6 -11.27 -15.48 -23.80
CA LEU A 6 -12.00 -16.75 -23.73
C LEU A 6 -13.51 -16.53 -23.71
N LYS A 7 -14.26 -17.63 -23.70
CA LYS A 7 -15.71 -17.63 -23.51
C LYS A 7 -16.10 -18.53 -22.35
N ILE A 8 -17.03 -18.07 -21.51
CA ILE A 8 -17.70 -18.88 -20.48
C ILE A 8 -19.14 -19.03 -20.95
N GLU A 9 -19.59 -20.23 -21.33
CA GLU A 9 -20.99 -20.44 -21.78
C GLU A 9 -21.41 -19.45 -22.91
N ASN A 10 -20.48 -19.11 -23.81
CA ASN A 10 -20.59 -18.09 -24.88
C ASN A 10 -20.51 -16.60 -24.45
N ILE A 11 -20.37 -16.31 -23.16
CA ILE A 11 -20.14 -14.96 -22.65
C ILE A 11 -18.66 -14.60 -22.88
N PRO A 12 -18.34 -13.49 -23.59
CA PRO A 12 -16.96 -13.03 -23.73
C PRO A 12 -16.33 -12.76 -22.36
N ALA A 13 -15.12 -13.24 -22.13
CA ALA A 13 -14.37 -13.03 -20.90
C ALA A 13 -12.88 -12.83 -21.20
N ILE A 14 -12.19 -12.18 -20.27
CA ILE A 14 -10.74 -11.99 -20.31
C ILE A 14 -10.17 -12.60 -19.04
N LEU A 15 -9.25 -13.55 -19.19
CA LEU A 15 -8.45 -14.09 -18.09
C LEU A 15 -7.19 -13.25 -17.92
N TRP A 16 -7.01 -12.74 -16.70
CA TRP A 16 -5.87 -11.93 -16.32
C TRP A 16 -4.94 -12.72 -15.39
N GLY A 17 -3.64 -12.59 -15.61
CA GLY A 17 -2.62 -13.09 -14.68
C GLY A 17 -1.97 -14.43 -15.05
N LYS A 18 -1.10 -14.92 -14.16
CA LYS A 18 -0.40 -16.21 -14.29
C LYS A 18 -1.35 -17.36 -13.93
N LYS A 19 -1.03 -18.58 -14.37
CA LYS A 19 -1.77 -19.80 -13.99
C LYS A 19 -1.80 -19.94 -12.45
N SER A 20 -2.96 -20.27 -11.90
CA SER A 20 -3.23 -20.37 -10.47
C SER A 20 -4.35 -21.40 -10.23
N ASP A 21 -4.33 -22.07 -9.09
CA ASP A 21 -5.39 -22.98 -8.65
C ASP A 21 -6.61 -22.24 -8.06
N LYS A 22 -6.51 -20.91 -7.92
CA LYS A 22 -7.55 -20.02 -7.41
C LYS A 22 -7.99 -19.05 -8.50
N LEU A 23 -9.31 -18.88 -8.66
CA LEU A 23 -9.93 -18.00 -9.64
C LEU A 23 -10.81 -16.96 -8.94
N PHE A 24 -10.73 -15.71 -9.39
CA PHE A 24 -11.70 -14.66 -9.07
C PHE A 24 -12.54 -14.37 -10.31
N VAL A 25 -13.86 -14.32 -10.16
CA VAL A 25 -14.79 -13.95 -11.23
C VAL A 25 -15.32 -12.56 -10.92
N ALA A 26 -14.92 -11.57 -11.72
CA ALA A 26 -15.43 -10.20 -11.65
C ALA A 26 -16.47 -10.00 -12.75
N ILE A 27 -17.66 -9.52 -12.38
CA ILE A 27 -18.75 -9.18 -13.31
C ILE A 27 -18.85 -7.67 -13.35
N HIS A 28 -18.76 -7.07 -14.53
CA HIS A 28 -18.92 -5.63 -14.71
C HIS A 28 -20.33 -5.30 -15.22
N GLY A 29 -20.79 -4.07 -14.95
CA GLY A 29 -22.09 -3.57 -15.40
C GLY A 29 -22.12 -3.17 -16.88
N ASN A 30 -23.31 -2.78 -17.34
CA ASN A 30 -23.49 -2.19 -18.68
C ASN A 30 -22.71 -0.85 -18.75
N MET A 31 -22.07 -0.56 -19.89
CA MET A 31 -21.14 0.56 -20.14
C MET A 31 -19.69 0.44 -19.61
N SER A 32 -19.22 -0.74 -19.20
CA SER A 32 -17.79 -0.99 -18.90
C SER A 32 -17.14 -1.89 -19.97
N ASN A 33 -15.83 -1.72 -20.22
CA ASN A 33 -15.06 -2.60 -21.09
C ASN A 33 -14.23 -3.59 -20.25
N LYS A 34 -14.17 -4.86 -20.68
CA LYS A 34 -13.41 -5.95 -20.01
C LYS A 34 -11.89 -5.74 -20.07
N GLU A 35 -11.44 -4.90 -21.00
CA GLU A 35 -10.05 -4.50 -21.16
C GLU A 35 -9.70 -3.28 -20.30
N ASP A 36 -10.68 -2.57 -19.74
CA ASP A 36 -10.46 -1.38 -18.91
C ASP A 36 -9.60 -1.75 -17.69
N ASP A 37 -8.73 -0.82 -17.33
CA ASP A 37 -7.84 -0.89 -16.18
C ASP A 37 -8.58 -0.90 -14.82
N ALA A 38 -9.92 -0.93 -14.82
CA ALA A 38 -10.76 -0.91 -13.61
C ALA A 38 -10.54 -2.10 -12.67
N ILE A 39 -9.90 -3.18 -13.13
CA ILE A 39 -9.45 -4.29 -12.25
C ILE A 39 -8.07 -3.99 -11.62
N THR A 40 -7.32 -3.06 -12.21
CA THR A 40 -5.94 -2.73 -11.82
C THR A 40 -5.82 -1.47 -10.98
N ILE A 41 -6.88 -0.65 -10.91
CA ILE A 41 -6.89 0.64 -10.22
C ILE A 41 -8.04 0.66 -9.22
N ILE A 42 -7.74 0.87 -7.94
CA ILE A 42 -8.71 0.94 -6.85
C ILE A 42 -8.66 2.35 -6.26
N SER A 43 -9.69 3.16 -6.52
CA SER A 43 -9.86 4.47 -5.89
C SER A 43 -10.26 4.29 -4.43
N THR A 44 -9.58 4.99 -3.52
CA THR A 44 -9.92 4.98 -2.09
C THR A 44 -10.68 6.25 -1.70
N PRO A 45 -11.54 6.19 -0.66
CA PRO A 45 -12.26 7.37 -0.16
C PRO A 45 -11.36 8.51 0.33
N ILE A 46 -10.08 8.24 0.58
CA ILE A 46 -9.09 9.22 1.04
C ILE A 46 -8.33 9.90 -0.12
N GLY A 47 -8.81 9.74 -1.37
CA GLY A 47 -8.20 10.37 -2.54
C GLY A 47 -6.91 9.72 -3.03
N GLN A 48 -6.51 8.58 -2.45
CA GLN A 48 -5.39 7.78 -2.92
C GLN A 48 -5.87 6.72 -3.90
N THR A 49 -5.04 6.43 -4.90
CA THR A 49 -5.27 5.39 -5.90
C THR A 49 -4.32 4.23 -5.64
N LEU A 50 -4.86 3.03 -5.44
CA LEU A 50 -4.06 1.81 -5.33
C LEU A 50 -3.96 1.14 -6.69
N TYR A 51 -2.75 0.71 -7.04
CA TYR A 51 -2.45 0.03 -8.29
C TYR A 51 -2.12 -1.43 -8.04
N TRP A 52 -2.84 -2.33 -8.72
CA TRP A 52 -2.72 -3.77 -8.56
C TRP A 52 -1.35 -4.29 -9.02
N ASP A 53 -0.80 -3.72 -10.07
CA ASP A 53 0.54 -4.05 -10.56
C ASP A 53 1.61 -3.63 -9.55
N TYR A 54 1.48 -2.46 -8.90
CA TYR A 54 2.34 -2.03 -7.82
C TYR A 54 2.25 -2.96 -6.61
N TYR A 55 1.04 -3.36 -6.22
CA TYR A 55 0.85 -4.38 -5.17
C TYR A 55 1.57 -5.68 -5.51
N CYS A 56 1.37 -6.21 -6.73
CA CYS A 56 2.04 -7.42 -7.19
C CYS A 56 3.57 -7.26 -7.17
N TYR A 57 4.08 -6.11 -7.63
CA TYR A 57 5.51 -5.81 -7.62
C TYR A 57 6.10 -5.86 -6.20
N VAL A 58 5.47 -5.19 -5.23
CA VAL A 58 5.92 -5.20 -3.82
C VAL A 58 5.87 -6.61 -3.23
N LYS A 59 4.87 -7.41 -3.59
CA LYS A 59 4.76 -8.81 -3.14
C LYS A 59 5.84 -9.72 -3.75
N GLU A 60 6.19 -9.51 -5.01
CA GLU A 60 7.24 -10.27 -5.71
C GLU A 60 8.65 -9.81 -5.32
N HIS A 61 8.82 -8.58 -4.81
CA HIS A 61 10.10 -8.00 -4.42
C HIS A 61 10.11 -7.59 -2.94
N PRO A 62 9.98 -8.55 -2.00
CA PRO A 62 9.98 -8.23 -0.57
C PRO A 62 11.33 -7.64 -0.16
N ILE A 63 11.28 -6.61 0.70
CA ILE A 63 12.49 -6.07 1.32
C ILE A 63 13.09 -7.17 2.21
N SER A 64 14.24 -7.70 1.80
CA SER A 64 14.98 -8.74 2.51
C SER A 64 16.15 -8.15 3.31
N ALA A 65 16.73 -7.05 2.83
CA ALA A 65 17.81 -6.33 3.48
C ALA A 65 17.55 -4.81 3.46
N TRP A 66 17.97 -4.13 4.52
CA TRP A 66 17.90 -2.69 4.67
C TRP A 66 19.17 -2.21 5.38
N ASN A 67 20.12 -1.65 4.62
CA ASN A 67 21.46 -1.34 5.10
C ASN A 67 21.69 0.17 5.36
N LYS A 68 20.62 0.96 5.32
CA LYS A 68 20.69 2.40 5.58
C LYS A 68 20.24 2.68 7.01
N PRO A 69 21.05 3.43 7.81
CA PRO A 69 20.57 3.95 9.08
C PRO A 69 19.23 4.67 8.87
N THR A 70 18.22 4.31 9.66
CA THR A 70 16.86 4.81 9.47
C THR A 70 16.25 5.11 10.83
N SER A 71 15.66 6.29 10.93
CA SER A 71 14.89 6.73 12.08
C SER A 71 13.47 7.02 11.62
N ILE A 72 12.49 6.46 12.32
CA ILE A 72 11.06 6.60 12.01
C ILE A 72 10.42 7.40 13.13
N LEU A 73 9.63 8.41 12.75
CA LEU A 73 8.69 9.09 13.64
C LEU A 73 7.29 8.56 13.33
N TYR A 74 6.59 8.10 14.37
CA TYR A 74 5.26 7.51 14.26
C TYR A 74 4.28 8.26 15.19
N GLY A 75 3.07 8.54 14.74
CA GLY A 75 2.01 9.14 15.57
C GLY A 75 1.17 8.07 16.27
N SER A 76 0.93 8.19 17.58
CA SER A 76 0.16 7.18 18.33
C SER A 76 -1.28 6.99 17.82
N GLU A 77 -1.86 8.02 17.20
CA GLU A 77 -3.21 8.05 16.64
C GLU A 77 -3.22 7.85 15.11
N ASP A 78 -2.15 7.29 14.54
CA ASP A 78 -2.15 6.87 13.13
C ASP A 78 -3.21 5.78 12.89
N ASN A 79 -4.23 6.11 12.09
CA ASN A 79 -5.35 5.25 11.75
C ASN A 79 -5.23 4.63 10.34
N LEU A 80 -4.11 4.87 9.64
CA LEU A 80 -3.84 4.37 8.29
C LEU A 80 -2.75 3.29 8.28
N CYS A 81 -1.73 3.42 9.13
CA CYS A 81 -0.62 2.48 9.23
C CYS A 81 -0.57 1.85 10.63
N GLU A 82 -0.78 0.54 10.72
CA GLU A 82 -0.80 -0.14 12.01
C GLU A 82 0.58 -0.14 12.70
N PHE A 83 0.61 0.19 14.01
CA PHE A 83 1.83 0.22 14.81
C PHE A 83 2.62 -1.11 14.79
N ASN A 84 1.93 -2.25 14.81
CA ASN A 84 2.55 -3.58 14.77
C ASN A 84 3.43 -3.80 13.52
N VAL A 85 3.06 -3.24 12.37
CA VAL A 85 3.79 -3.30 11.10
C VAL A 85 5.07 -2.50 11.23
N ILE A 86 4.98 -1.26 11.74
CA ILE A 86 6.15 -0.39 11.96
C ILE A 86 7.09 -1.01 12.99
N ALA A 87 6.58 -1.47 14.13
CA ALA A 87 7.38 -2.11 15.18
C ALA A 87 8.11 -3.36 14.66
N SER A 88 7.43 -4.16 13.82
CA SER A 88 8.04 -5.34 13.18
C SER A 88 9.15 -4.95 12.20
N PHE A 89 8.96 -3.90 11.40
CA PHE A 89 9.98 -3.39 10.48
C PHE A 89 11.20 -2.87 11.24
N VAL A 90 10.99 -2.04 12.26
CA VAL A 90 12.02 -1.45 13.12
C VAL A 90 12.86 -2.54 13.77
N LYS A 91 12.21 -3.57 14.34
CA LYS A 91 12.89 -4.72 14.93
C LYS A 91 13.68 -5.52 13.90
N ARG A 92 13.08 -5.78 12.73
CA ARG A 92 13.70 -6.59 11.67
C ARG A 92 14.95 -5.96 11.09
N PHE A 93 14.96 -4.63 10.95
CA PHE A 93 16.03 -3.89 10.28
C PHE A 93 16.84 -2.99 11.22
N ASN A 94 16.67 -3.15 12.53
CA ASN A 94 17.38 -2.39 13.56
C ASN A 94 17.33 -0.87 13.34
N CYS A 95 16.13 -0.35 13.07
CA CYS A 95 15.89 1.08 12.90
C CYS A 95 15.64 1.76 14.26
N ASN A 96 15.72 3.08 14.29
CA ASN A 96 15.23 3.86 15.43
C ASN A 96 13.74 4.15 15.25
N LEU A 97 12.97 4.12 16.33
CA LEU A 97 11.57 4.51 16.36
C LEU A 97 11.33 5.51 17.48
N GLN A 98 10.68 6.62 17.16
CA GLN A 98 10.13 7.54 18.14
C GLN A 98 8.62 7.66 17.90
N VAL A 99 7.85 7.53 18.97
CA VAL A 99 6.40 7.72 18.95
C VAL A 99 6.07 9.12 19.45
N MET A 100 5.23 9.83 18.74
CA MET A 100 4.58 11.06 19.19
C MET A 100 3.19 10.69 19.72
N GLU A 101 3.00 10.82 21.03
CA GLU A 101 1.67 10.71 21.65
C GLU A 101 0.74 11.77 21.06
N GLN A 102 -0.51 11.40 20.78
CA GLN A 102 -1.51 12.24 20.10
C GLN A 102 -1.10 12.69 18.69
N GLY A 103 -0.05 12.09 18.13
CA GLY A 103 0.34 12.30 16.75
C GLY A 103 -0.56 11.51 15.80
N GLU A 104 -1.07 12.15 14.76
CA GLU A 104 -1.85 11.49 13.70
C GLU A 104 -0.93 10.98 12.57
N HIS A 105 -1.52 10.28 11.59
CA HIS A 105 -0.79 9.90 10.36
C HIS A 105 -0.20 11.09 9.62
N TYR A 106 -1.00 12.15 9.47
CA TYR A 106 -0.58 13.40 8.84
C TYR A 106 -0.38 14.47 9.90
N PHE A 107 0.88 14.79 10.18
CA PHE A 107 1.22 15.87 11.11
C PHE A 107 0.87 17.22 10.52
N HIS A 108 -0.09 17.90 11.14
CA HIS A 108 -0.67 19.11 10.57
C HIS A 108 -1.06 20.16 11.62
N THR A 109 -1.25 19.78 12.88
CA THR A 109 -1.44 20.75 13.96
C THR A 109 -0.11 21.45 14.29
N GLU A 110 -0.18 22.65 14.87
CA GLU A 110 1.05 23.40 15.21
C GLU A 110 1.96 22.60 16.17
N GLU A 111 1.36 21.87 17.11
CA GLU A 111 2.05 21.01 18.08
C GLU A 111 2.75 19.84 17.38
N GLN A 112 2.06 19.14 16.47
CA GLN A 112 2.62 18.05 15.67
C GLN A 112 3.75 18.55 14.77
N LEU A 113 3.57 19.68 14.10
CA LEU A 113 4.59 20.27 13.25
C LEU A 113 5.80 20.75 14.07
N GLN A 114 5.59 21.29 15.27
CA GLN A 114 6.68 21.67 16.17
C GLN A 114 7.48 20.46 16.62
N PHE A 115 6.80 19.38 17.03
CA PHE A 115 7.42 18.12 17.41
C PHE A 115 8.23 17.53 16.25
N LEU A 116 7.63 17.46 15.05
CA LEU A 116 8.30 17.01 13.82
C LEU A 116 9.56 17.83 13.54
N ARG A 117 9.50 19.17 13.62
CA ARG A 117 10.66 20.04 13.38
C ARG A 117 11.77 19.80 14.41
N GLN A 118 11.44 19.60 15.68
CA GLN A 118 12.42 19.26 16.71
C GLN A 118 13.04 17.87 16.48
N TRP A 119 12.21 16.90 16.10
CA TRP A 119 12.65 15.56 15.76
C TRP A 119 13.62 15.57 14.57
N ILE A 120 13.31 16.29 13.49
CA ILE A 120 14.20 16.41 12.32
C ILE A 120 15.56 17.00 12.72
N LYS A 121 15.58 18.06 13.53
CA LYS A 121 16.83 18.70 14.02
C LYS A 121 17.72 17.77 14.86
N LYS A 122 17.21 16.65 15.36
CA LYS A 122 18.01 15.65 16.07
C LYS A 122 18.83 14.76 15.11
N TYR A 123 18.44 14.67 13.84
CA TYR A 123 19.02 13.76 12.85
C TYR A 123 19.67 14.47 11.65
N ILE A 124 19.57 15.80 11.58
CA ILE A 124 20.32 16.68 10.67
C ILE A 124 21.38 17.40 11.49
#